data_AF-A0A3M7R0S9-F1
#
_entry.id   AF-A0A3M7R0S9-F1
#
_cell.length_a   1.000
_cell.length_b   1.000
_cell.length_c   1.000
_cell.angle_alpha   90.00
_cell.angle_beta   90.00
_cell.angle_gamma   90.00
#
_symmetry.space_group_name_H-M   'P 1'
#
loop_
_entity.id
_entity.type
_entity.pdbx_description
1 polymer ?
#
loop_
_entity_poly.entity_id
_entity_poly.type
_entity_poly.pdbx_seq_one_letter_code
_entity_poly.pdbx_strand_id
1 'polypeptide(L)'
;MASIEDKQSNGEPDDLSFLRTEDYICLNCSVVTQNGISRRMALAAEAFGNKMCFLEDITLENVTPDFPACIFVLEQALSVRALQEFVNSSENSNLSII
;
A
#
# COMPACT_ATOMS: atom_id res chain seq x y z
N MET A 1 39.54 -37.60 12.24
CA MET A 1 38.27 -38.05 11.64
C MET A 1 37.17 -37.75 12.62
N ALA A 2 36.53 -36.60 12.46
CA ALA A 2 35.29 -36.24 13.12
C ALA A 2 34.45 -35.58 12.02
N SER A 3 33.44 -36.30 11.57
CA SER A 3 32.47 -35.83 10.57
C SER A 3 31.65 -34.72 11.22
N ILE A 4 31.58 -33.55 10.58
CA ILE A 4 30.56 -32.55 10.87
C ILE A 4 29.63 -32.60 9.66
N GLU A 5 28.39 -33.00 9.93
CA GLU A 5 27.33 -33.17 8.95
C GLU A 5 27.01 -31.82 8.30
N ASP A 6 27.01 -31.78 6.96
CA ASP A 6 26.47 -30.67 6.20
C ASP A 6 24.99 -30.53 6.54
N LYS A 7 24.66 -29.51 7.33
CA LYS A 7 23.28 -29.15 7.65
C LYS A 7 22.68 -28.55 6.39
N GLN A 8 22.19 -29.41 5.50
CA GLN A 8 21.43 -29.03 4.32
C GLN A 8 20.14 -28.35 4.82
N SER A 9 20.15 -27.02 4.82
CA SER A 9 18.95 -26.23 5.08
C SER A 9 17.97 -26.50 3.94
N ASN A 10 17.01 -27.38 4.20
CA ASN A 10 15.84 -27.56 3.36
C ASN A 10 15.02 -26.27 3.46
N GLY A 11 15.32 -25.29 2.61
CA GLY A 11 14.64 -24.00 2.57
C GLY A 11 13.24 -24.19 2.01
N GLU A 12 12.27 -24.36 2.89
CA GLU A 12 10.85 -24.29 2.52
C GLU A 12 10.53 -22.85 2.07
N PRO A 13 9.83 -22.65 0.93
CA PRO A 13 9.49 -21.32 0.40
C PRO A 13 8.32 -20.63 1.14
N ASP A 14 8.08 -20.94 2.42
CA ASP A 14 6.78 -20.71 3.09
C ASP A 14 6.56 -19.34 3.75
N ASP A 15 7.49 -18.39 3.65
CA ASP A 15 7.35 -17.07 4.32
C ASP A 15 7.12 -15.87 3.35
N LEU A 16 6.74 -16.12 2.10
CA LEU A 16 6.48 -15.04 1.14
C LEU A 16 5.02 -14.57 1.18
N SER A 17 4.81 -13.41 1.81
CA SER A 17 3.55 -12.67 1.76
C SER A 17 3.52 -11.72 0.56
N PHE A 18 2.52 -11.87 -0.31
CA PHE A 18 2.27 -10.97 -1.44
C PHE A 18 0.97 -10.20 -1.23
N LEU A 19 0.95 -8.94 -1.67
CA LEU A 19 -0.28 -8.16 -1.73
C LEU A 19 -1.23 -8.75 -2.78
N ARG A 20 -2.51 -8.78 -2.42
CA ARG A 20 -3.62 -9.18 -3.26
C ARG A 20 -4.62 -8.04 -3.34
N THR A 21 -5.45 -8.07 -4.37
CA THR A 21 -6.64 -7.21 -4.38
C THR A 21 -7.50 -7.49 -3.15
N GLU A 22 -8.20 -6.48 -2.65
CA GLU A 22 -8.94 -6.44 -1.39
C GLU A 22 -8.09 -6.32 -0.11
N ASP A 23 -6.75 -6.30 -0.22
CA ASP A 23 -5.91 -6.05 0.95
C ASP A 23 -6.03 -4.59 1.41
N TYR A 24 -6.04 -4.42 2.74
CA TYR A 24 -5.90 -3.12 3.39
C TYR A 24 -4.43 -2.71 3.44
N ILE A 25 -4.12 -1.53 2.92
CA ILE A 25 -2.76 -1.01 2.80
C ILE A 25 -2.66 0.41 3.39
N CYS A 26 -1.48 0.75 3.91
CA CYS A 26 -1.12 2.12 4.28
C CYS A 26 0.06 2.57 3.42
N LEU A 27 -0.03 3.76 2.82
CA LEU A 27 1.04 4.33 2.01
C LEU A 27 1.92 5.22 2.90
N ASN A 28 3.15 4.77 3.14
CA ASN A 28 4.09 5.45 4.04
C ASN A 28 5.31 5.98 3.31
N CYS A 29 5.82 7.13 3.76
CA CYS A 29 7.11 7.67 3.32
C CYS A 29 7.94 8.14 4.52
N SER A 30 9.25 8.33 4.28
CA SER A 30 10.17 8.90 5.26
C SER A 30 10.59 10.29 4.80
N VAL A 31 10.47 11.27 5.70
CA VAL A 31 10.77 12.69 5.42
C VAL A 31 11.75 13.21 6.46
N VAL A 32 12.79 13.93 6.04
CA VAL A 32 13.71 14.62 6.94
C VAL A 32 13.26 16.06 7.09
N THR A 33 12.93 16.48 8.31
CA THR A 33 12.49 17.86 8.59
C THR A 33 13.69 18.82 8.72
N GLN A 34 13.42 20.13 8.71
CA GLN A 34 14.46 21.18 8.70
C GLN A 34 15.45 21.10 9.87
N ASN A 35 15.05 20.52 10.99
CA ASN A 35 15.88 20.25 12.16
C ASN A 35 16.67 18.93 12.08
N GLY A 36 16.70 18.26 10.92
CA GLY A 36 17.42 17.01 10.68
C GLY A 36 16.75 15.76 11.23
N ILE A 37 15.52 15.85 11.75
CA ILE A 37 14.79 14.71 12.32
C ILE A 37 14.10 13.94 11.19
N SER A 38 14.33 12.62 11.13
CA SER A 38 13.59 11.72 10.25
C SER A 38 12.23 11.39 10.84
N ARG A 39 11.17 11.54 10.05
CA ARG A 39 9.80 11.19 10.39
C ARG A 39 9.22 10.23 9.38
N ARG A 40 8.39 9.30 9.85
CA ARG A 40 7.54 8.46 9.01
C ARG A 40 6.18 9.13 8.89
N MET A 41 5.75 9.35 7.67
CA MET A 41 4.45 9.94 7.36
C MET A 41 3.58 8.90 6.63
N ALA A 42 2.29 8.86 6.93
CA ALA A 42 1.30 8.08 6.19
C ALA A 42 0.41 9.02 5.37
N LEU A 43 0.03 8.59 4.15
CA LEU A 43 -1.02 9.27 3.40
C LEU A 43 -2.35 9.06 4.12
N ALA A 44 -3.10 10.13 4.32
CA ALA A 44 -4.42 10.11 4.94
C ALA A 44 -5.43 10.90 4.11
N ALA A 45 -6.70 10.51 4.18
CA ALA A 45 -7.80 11.24 3.58
C ALA A 45 -9.05 11.17 4.47
N GLU A 46 -9.82 12.26 4.49
CA GLU A 46 -11.14 12.27 5.14
C GLU A 46 -12.19 11.75 4.17
N ALA A 47 -13.15 10.98 4.68
CA ALA A 47 -14.20 10.40 3.84
C ALA A 47 -15.22 11.45 3.33
N PHE A 48 -15.54 12.47 4.14
CA PHE A 48 -16.57 13.47 3.80
C PHE A 48 -16.09 14.89 4.09
N GLY A 49 -16.42 15.82 3.18
CA GLY A 49 -16.14 17.25 3.32
C GLY A 49 -14.84 17.71 2.65
N ASN A 50 -13.72 17.00 2.86
CA ASN A 50 -12.42 17.36 2.31
C ASN A 50 -11.88 16.33 1.31
N LYS A 51 -11.65 16.75 0.06
CA LYS A 51 -11.10 15.89 -1.02
C LYS A 51 -9.57 15.90 -1.11
N MET A 52 -8.91 16.73 -0.32
CA MET A 52 -7.45 16.82 -0.32
C MET A 52 -6.87 15.79 0.64
N CYS A 53 -5.97 14.95 0.15
CA CYS A 53 -5.18 14.09 1.02
C CYS A 53 -4.14 14.92 1.80
N PHE A 54 -3.74 14.41 2.96
CA PHE A 54 -2.70 15.00 3.80
C PHE A 54 -1.76 13.92 4.32
N LEU A 55 -0.71 14.34 5.04
CA LEU A 55 0.27 13.45 5.65
C LEU A 55 0.11 13.45 7.16
N GLU A 56 -0.07 12.28 7.76
CA GLU A 56 -0.14 12.07 9.20
C GLU A 56 1.20 11.54 9.72
N ASP A 57 1.72 12.13 10.80
CA ASP A 57 2.97 11.69 11.43
C ASP A 57 2.74 10.41 12.24
N ILE A 58 3.23 9.29 11.73
CA ILE A 58 3.09 7.96 12.34
C ILE A 58 4.34 7.56 13.14
N THR A 59 5.25 8.50 13.41
CA THR A 59 6.46 8.28 14.22
C THR A 59 6.15 8.26 15.72
N LEU A 60 4.95 8.68 16.12
CA LEU A 60 4.57 8.84 17.53
C LEU A 60 4.07 7.51 18.11
N GLU A 61 4.88 6.89 18.97
CA GLU A 61 4.56 5.62 19.65
C GLU A 61 3.41 5.73 20.69
N ASN A 62 3.06 6.95 21.11
CA ASN A 62 2.17 7.20 22.25
C ASN A 62 0.74 7.62 21.90
N VAL A 63 0.45 7.83 20.61
CA VAL A 63 -0.89 8.11 20.11
C VAL A 63 -1.12 7.08 19.03
N THR A 64 -2.11 6.21 19.21
CA THR A 64 -2.59 5.39 18.09
C THR A 64 -2.99 6.36 16.99
N PRO A 65 -2.32 6.37 15.82
CA PRO A 65 -2.72 7.22 14.69
C PRO A 65 -4.22 7.03 14.44
N ASP A 66 -4.89 8.01 13.84
CA ASP A 66 -6.28 7.82 13.39
C ASP A 66 -6.27 6.87 12.18
N PHE A 67 -6.01 5.60 12.50
CA PHE A 67 -5.69 4.52 11.59
C PHE A 67 -6.70 4.37 10.46
N PRO A 68 -8.03 4.57 10.68
CA PRO A 68 -9.00 4.50 9.59
C PRO A 68 -8.76 5.50 8.46
N ALA A 69 -8.20 6.69 8.72
CA ALA A 69 -7.96 7.70 7.69
C ALA A 69 -6.74 7.38 6.81
N CYS A 70 -5.83 6.55 7.30
CA CYS A 70 -4.60 6.12 6.59
C CYS A 70 -4.73 4.78 5.86
N ILE A 71 -5.87 4.09 5.99
CA ILE A 71 -6.10 2.79 5.36
C ILE A 71 -6.76 2.98 3.99
N PHE A 72 -6.18 2.34 2.98
CA PHE A 72 -6.71 2.21 1.64
C PHE A 72 -6.97 0.74 1.32
N VAL A 73 -7.85 0.46 0.37
CA VAL A 73 -8.08 -0.89 -0.15
C VAL A 73 -7.43 -0.99 -1.54
N LEU A 74 -6.67 -2.06 -1.78
CA LEU A 74 -6.18 -2.38 -3.12
C LEU A 74 -7.31 -2.98 -3.95
N GLU A 75 -8.18 -2.14 -4.52
CA GLU A 75 -9.37 -2.63 -5.22
C GLU A 75 -9.03 -3.31 -6.57
N GLN A 76 -8.12 -2.73 -7.36
CA GLN A 76 -7.75 -3.25 -8.67
C GLN A 76 -6.25 -3.13 -8.94
N ALA A 77 -5.68 -4.17 -9.57
CA ALA A 77 -4.30 -4.19 -10.03
C ALA A 77 -4.24 -4.73 -11.47
N LEU A 78 -4.23 -3.82 -12.44
CA LEU A 78 -4.24 -4.16 -13.87
C LEU A 78 -2.88 -3.88 -14.50
N SER A 79 -2.48 -4.71 -15.46
CA SER A 79 -1.39 -4.37 -16.37
C SER A 79 -1.78 -3.17 -17.23
N VAL A 80 -0.80 -2.47 -17.82
CA VAL A 80 -1.07 -1.30 -18.70
C VAL A 80 -2.04 -1.64 -19.83
N ARG A 81 -1.89 -2.81 -20.47
CA ARG A 81 -2.78 -3.24 -21.56
C ARG A 81 -4.20 -3.48 -21.05
N ALA A 82 -4.34 -4.21 -19.95
CA ALA A 82 -5.66 -4.47 -19.36
C ALA A 82 -6.34 -3.17 -18.91
N LEU A 83 -5.56 -2.21 -18.38
CA LEU A 83 -6.06 -0.87 -18.02
C LEU A 83 -6.55 -0.10 -19.25
N GLN A 84 -5.81 -0.12 -20.36
CA GLN A 84 -6.25 0.49 -21.62
C GLN A 84 -7.56 -0.12 -22.13
N GLU A 85 -7.70 -1.45 -22.09
CA GLU A 85 -8.92 -2.14 -22.49
C GLU A 85 -10.11 -1.80 -21.57
N PHE A 86 -9.88 -1.70 -20.26
CA PHE A 86 -10.89 -1.32 -19.26
C PHE A 86 -11.38 0.13 -19.40
N VAL A 87 -10.46 1.09 -19.59
CA VAL A 87 -10.82 2.50 -19.77
C VAL A 87 -11.60 2.68 -21.08
N ASN A 88 -11.12 2.09 -22.18
CA ASN A 88 -11.78 2.21 -23.47
C ASN A 88 -13.15 1.50 -23.52
N SER A 89 -13.35 0.40 -22.79
CA SER A 89 -14.69 -0.23 -22.70
C SER A 89 -15.67 0.62 -21.89
N SER A 90 -15.18 1.27 -20.83
CA SER A 90 -15.98 2.16 -19.97
C SER A 90 -16.44 3.42 -20.70
N GLU A 91 -15.59 4.01 -21.55
CA GLU A 91 -15.97 5.17 -22.38
C GLU A 91 -17.03 4.81 -23.44
N ASN A 92 -16.98 3.61 -23.99
CA ASN A 92 -17.96 3.14 -24.98
C ASN A 92 -19.35 2.83 -24.36
N SER A 93 -19.42 2.55 -23.05
CA SER A 93 -20.70 2.44 -22.32
C SER A 93 -21.35 3.78 -21.96
N ASN A 94 -20.64 4.91 -22.08
CA ASN A 94 -21.21 6.25 -21.86
C ASN A 94 -21.86 6.85 -23.12
N LEU A 95 -21.77 6.17 -24.28
CA LEU A 95 -22.45 6.55 -25.53
C LEU A 95 -23.76 5.77 -25.81
N SER A 96 -24.14 4.82 -24.95
CA SER A 96 -25.39 4.04 -25.09
C SER A 96 -26.54 4.51 -24.20
N ILE A 97 -26.38 5.63 -23.49
CA ILE A 97 -27.45 6.29 -22.74
C ILE A 97 -27.58 7.75 -23.20
N ILE A 98 -27.90 7.95 -24.48
CA ILE A 98 -28.70 9.08 -24.98
C ILE A 98 -29.54 8.56 -26.15
#